data_AF-A0A2H0I6Q1-F1
#
_entry.id   AF-A0A2H0I6Q1-F1
#
_cell.length_a   1.000
_cell.length_b   1.000
_cell.length_c   1.000
_cell.angle_alpha   90.00
_cell.angle_beta   90.00
_cell.angle_gamma   90.00
#
_symmetry.space_group_name_H-M   'P 1'
#
loop_
_entity.id
_entity.type
_entity.pdbx_description
1 polymer ?
#
loop_
_entity_poly.entity_id
_entity_poly.type
_entity_poly.pdbx_seq_one_letter_code
_entity_poly.pdbx_strand_id
1 'polypeptide(L)'
;MQSNLYDKMLLSKLLVGIGEVSTVTGIPQRQIRYWEEKGIVASVPSEKDASTRRYDYPTIKRMILIKELLDEGYTLKAAVEKVNARYERLDVAFKRLK
;
A
#
# COMPACT_ATOMS: atom_id res chain seq x y z
N MET A 1 -14.92 7.68 -21.41
CA MET A 1 -14.74 6.21 -21.57
C MET A 1 -13.28 5.78 -21.77
N GLN A 2 -12.38 6.62 -22.34
CA GLN A 2 -10.97 6.25 -22.52
C GLN A 2 -10.10 6.34 -21.24
N SER A 3 -10.43 7.16 -20.22
CA SER A 3 -9.51 7.41 -19.09
C SER A 3 -9.18 6.16 -18.26
N ASN A 4 -10.16 5.28 -18.03
CA ASN A 4 -10.04 4.16 -17.10
C ASN A 4 -8.95 3.12 -17.48
N LEU A 5 -8.70 2.95 -18.79
CA LEU A 5 -7.63 2.07 -19.27
C LEU A 5 -6.24 2.70 -19.08
N TYR A 6 -6.11 3.99 -19.34
CA TYR A 6 -4.87 4.74 -19.11
C TYR A 6 -4.52 4.81 -17.62
N ASP A 7 -5.52 5.01 -16.76
CA ASP A 7 -5.36 5.01 -15.31
C ASP A 7 -4.81 3.66 -14.83
N LYS A 8 -5.38 2.55 -15.31
CA LYS A 8 -4.89 1.21 -14.97
C LYS A 8 -3.44 0.98 -15.43
N MET A 9 -3.10 1.40 -16.66
CA MET A 9 -1.74 1.27 -17.17
C MET A 9 -0.75 2.11 -16.36
N LEU A 10 -1.13 3.34 -16.00
CA LEU A 10 -0.32 4.23 -15.17
C LEU A 10 -0.08 3.63 -13.78
N LEU A 11 -1.15 3.19 -13.10
CA LEU A 11 -1.06 2.60 -11.77
C LEU A 11 -0.21 1.33 -11.74
N SER A 12 -0.23 0.53 -12.81
CA SER A 12 0.60 -0.69 -12.92
C SER A 12 2.10 -0.41 -12.99
N LYS A 13 2.50 0.82 -13.35
CA LYS A 13 3.91 1.24 -13.50
C LYS A 13 4.33 2.24 -12.42
N LEU A 14 3.44 2.58 -11.49
CA LEU A 14 3.67 3.61 -10.49
C LEU A 14 4.69 3.12 -9.45
N LEU A 15 5.81 3.84 -9.30
CA LEU A 15 6.82 3.62 -8.27
C LEU A 15 7.15 4.94 -7.58
N VAL A 16 6.82 5.03 -6.29
CA VAL A 16 6.90 6.28 -5.52
C VAL A 16 7.93 6.14 -4.41
N GLY A 17 8.81 7.12 -4.23
CA GLY A 17 9.79 7.12 -3.15
C GLY A 17 9.13 7.31 -1.78
N ILE A 18 9.81 6.90 -0.72
CA ILE A 18 9.27 7.03 0.64
C ILE A 18 8.92 8.47 1.02
N GLY A 19 9.67 9.46 0.50
CA GLY A 19 9.41 10.87 0.71
C GLY A 19 8.06 11.28 0.14
N GLU A 20 7.82 10.98 -1.14
CA GLU A 20 6.57 11.32 -1.80
C GLU A 20 5.38 10.52 -1.25
N VAL A 21 5.58 9.24 -0.88
CA VAL A 21 4.55 8.47 -0.16
C VAL A 21 4.18 9.16 1.15
N SER A 22 5.16 9.60 1.92
CA SER A 22 4.92 10.30 3.19
C SER A 22 4.13 11.59 2.97
N THR A 23 4.51 12.39 1.97
CA THR A 23 3.81 13.62 1.61
C THR A 23 2.36 13.38 1.19
N VAL A 24 2.11 12.38 0.34
CA VAL A 24 0.77 12.13 -0.23
C VAL A 24 -0.16 11.45 0.78
N THR A 25 0.37 10.55 1.62
CA THR A 25 -0.45 9.78 2.58
C THR A 25 -0.56 10.43 3.96
N GLY A 26 0.32 11.39 4.27
CA GLY A 26 0.45 11.95 5.62
C GLY A 26 1.04 10.96 6.64
N ILE A 27 1.52 9.79 6.23
CA ILE A 27 2.18 8.83 7.11
C ILE A 27 3.65 9.27 7.28
N PRO A 28 4.17 9.45 8.52
CA PRO A 28 5.57 9.76 8.72
C PRO A 28 6.50 8.68 8.13
N GLN A 29 7.59 9.09 7.47
CA GLN A 29 8.56 8.14 6.88
C GLN A 29 9.05 7.08 7.88
N ARG A 30 9.27 7.46 9.15
CA ARG A 30 9.65 6.53 10.23
C ARG A 30 8.63 5.41 10.43
N GLN A 31 7.35 5.72 10.31
CA GLN A 31 6.26 4.75 10.48
C GLN A 31 6.16 3.83 9.26
N ILE A 32 6.39 4.36 8.06
CA ILE A 32 6.50 3.54 6.84
C ILE A 32 7.66 2.54 6.96
N ARG A 33 8.85 2.99 7.39
CA ARG A 33 10.01 2.11 7.63
C ARG A 33 9.71 1.05 8.68
N TYR A 34 9.08 1.45 9.79
CA TYR A 34 8.66 0.51 10.83
C TYR A 34 7.65 -0.53 10.32
N TRP A 35 6.67 -0.13 9.52
CA TRP A 35 5.73 -1.09 8.91
C TRP A 35 6.43 -2.07 7.98
N GLU A 36 7.44 -1.61 7.24
CA GLU A 36 8.23 -2.46 6.38
C GLU A 36 9.11 -3.44 7.18
N GLU A 37 9.78 -2.97 8.23
CA GLU A 37 10.55 -3.83 9.16
C GLU A 37 9.67 -4.90 9.82
N LYS A 38 8.39 -4.60 10.04
CA LYS A 38 7.39 -5.55 10.56
C LYS A 38 6.77 -6.44 9.48
N GLY A 39 7.16 -6.30 8.21
CA GLY A 39 6.60 -7.06 7.09
C GLY A 39 5.13 -6.72 6.80
N ILE A 40 4.64 -5.58 7.30
CA ILE A 40 3.26 -5.13 7.08
C ILE A 40 3.09 -4.61 5.64
N VAL A 41 4.15 -4.02 5.10
CA VAL A 41 4.28 -3.53 3.72
C VAL A 41 5.67 -3.89 3.19
N ALA A 42 5.85 -3.86 1.87
CA ALA A 42 7.14 -4.16 1.24
C ALA A 42 7.47 -3.10 0.19
N SER A 43 8.72 -2.63 0.17
CA SER A 43 9.20 -1.85 -0.97
C SER A 43 9.47 -2.73 -2.18
N VAL A 44 9.47 -2.12 -3.36
CA VAL A 44 9.93 -2.74 -4.60
C VAL A 44 11.45 -2.61 -4.67
N PRO A 45 12.19 -3.72 -4.87
CA PRO A 45 13.63 -3.68 -5.05
C PRO A 45 14.01 -2.79 -6.24
N SER A 46 14.97 -1.89 -6.04
CA SER A 46 15.55 -1.09 -7.11
C SER A 46 16.84 -1.77 -7.59
N GLU A 47 16.93 -2.10 -8.87
CA GLU A 47 18.15 -2.66 -9.47
C GLU A 47 19.32 -1.66 -9.48
N LYS A 48 19.03 -0.36 -9.45
CA LYS A 48 20.04 0.70 -9.59
C LYS A 48 20.52 1.28 -8.26
N ASP A 49 19.72 1.19 -7.22
CA ASP A 49 20.03 1.81 -5.93
C ASP A 49 19.23 1.16 -4.80
N ALA A 50 19.83 0.15 -4.17
CA ALA A 50 19.23 -0.61 -3.07
C ALA A 50 18.89 0.26 -1.84
N SER A 51 19.43 1.48 -1.76
CA SER A 51 19.22 2.39 -0.63
C SER A 51 17.90 3.17 -0.69
N THR A 52 17.33 3.35 -1.89
CA THR A 52 16.14 4.19 -2.09
C THR A 52 14.87 3.36 -2.18
N ARG A 53 14.14 3.26 -1.07
CA ARG A 53 12.85 2.55 -0.97
C ARG A 53 11.80 3.16 -1.91
N ARG A 54 11.21 2.30 -2.76
CA ARG A 54 10.11 2.65 -3.69
C ARG A 54 8.89 1.78 -3.38
N TYR A 55 7.69 2.32 -3.54
CA TYR A 55 6.45 1.59 -3.29
C TYR A 55 5.55 1.64 -4.52
N ASP A 56 4.93 0.50 -4.82
CA ASP A 56 3.94 0.39 -5.88
C ASP A 56 2.56 0.83 -5.41
N TYR A 57 1.63 0.96 -6.36
CA TYR A 57 0.27 1.37 -6.05
C TYR A 57 -0.44 0.44 -5.04
N PRO A 58 -0.43 -0.90 -5.18
CA PRO A 58 -1.02 -1.79 -4.18
C PRO A 58 -0.49 -1.58 -2.76
N THR A 59 0.82 -1.38 -2.62
CA THR A 59 1.45 -1.15 -1.31
C THR A 59 1.02 0.18 -0.72
N ILE A 60 1.02 1.25 -1.52
CA ILE A 60 0.57 2.58 -1.07
C ILE A 60 -0.91 2.52 -0.67
N LYS A 61 -1.75 1.83 -1.46
CA LYS A 61 -3.17 1.66 -1.12
C LYS A 61 -3.35 0.91 0.19
N ARG A 62 -2.57 -0.13 0.45
CA ARG A 62 -2.55 -0.84 1.74
C ARG A 62 -2.16 0.09 2.89
N MET A 63 -1.14 0.94 2.72
CA MET A 63 -0.74 1.93 3.72
C MET A 63 -1.89 2.90 4.07
N ILE A 64 -2.59 3.41 3.07
CA ILE A 64 -3.73 4.32 3.26
C ILE A 64 -4.84 3.63 4.08
N LEU A 65 -5.22 2.39 3.72
CA LEU A 65 -6.25 1.65 4.46
C LEU A 65 -5.87 1.39 5.92
N ILE A 66 -4.59 1.12 6.19
CA ILE A 66 -4.10 0.97 7.56
C ILE A 66 -4.18 2.31 8.30
N LYS A 67 -3.74 3.41 7.66
CA LYS A 67 -3.79 4.74 8.26
C LYS A 67 -5.21 5.17 8.60
N GLU A 68 -6.19 4.96 7.73
CA GLU A 68 -7.61 5.25 7.99
C GLU A 68 -8.09 4.57 9.29
N LEU A 69 -7.77 3.30 9.49
CA LEU A 69 -8.12 2.57 10.72
C LEU A 69 -7.36 3.08 11.95
N LEU A 70 -6.10 3.47 11.80
CA LEU A 70 -5.37 4.09 12.91
C LEU A 70 -5.98 5.43 13.31
N ASP A 71 -6.40 6.23 12.34
CA ASP A 71 -7.05 7.53 12.56
C ASP A 71 -8.43 7.35 13.22
N GLU A 72 -9.11 6.22 12.99
CA GLU A 72 -10.33 5.80 13.70
C GLU A 72 -10.08 5.28 15.14
N GLY A 73 -8.82 5.16 15.56
CA GLY A 73 -8.45 4.74 16.92
C GLY A 73 -8.16 3.25 17.09
N TYR A 74 -8.08 2.48 16.00
CA TYR A 74 -7.64 1.09 16.08
C TYR A 74 -6.14 0.98 16.41
N THR A 75 -5.75 -0.12 17.04
CA THR A 75 -4.34 -0.48 17.16
C THR A 75 -3.77 -0.91 15.80
N LEU A 76 -2.46 -0.78 15.61
CA LEU A 76 -1.79 -1.24 14.37
C LEU A 76 -2.10 -2.70 14.05
N LYS A 77 -2.08 -3.58 15.06
CA LYS A 77 -2.41 -5.01 14.88
C LYS A 77 -3.83 -5.18 14.34
N ALA A 78 -4.82 -4.55 14.99
CA ALA A 78 -6.22 -4.63 14.56
C ALA A 78 -6.44 -4.03 13.16
N ALA A 79 -5.74 -2.94 12.83
CA ALA A 79 -5.80 -2.32 11.51
C ALA A 79 -5.29 -3.27 10.42
N VAL A 80 -4.11 -3.89 10.64
CA VAL A 80 -3.52 -4.87 9.71
C VAL A 80 -4.43 -6.09 9.52
N GLU A 81 -4.97 -6.65 10.61
CA GLU A 81 -5.89 -7.78 10.56
C GLU A 81 -7.16 -7.47 9.73
N LYS A 82 -7.76 -6.29 9.94
CA LYS A 82 -8.95 -5.85 9.19
C LYS A 82 -8.66 -5.66 7.70
N VAL A 83 -7.51 -5.09 7.35
CA VAL A 83 -7.10 -4.91 5.94
C VAL A 83 -6.85 -6.27 5.27
N ASN A 84 -6.19 -7.21 5.95
CA ASN A 84 -5.98 -8.57 5.44
C ASN A 84 -7.32 -9.29 5.20
N ALA A 85 -8.22 -9.27 6.19
CA ALA A 85 -9.54 -9.88 6.06
C ALA A 85 -10.36 -9.27 4.90
N ARG A 86 -10.16 -7.97 4.61
CA ARG A 86 -10.77 -7.33 3.44
C ARG A 86 -10.21 -7.89 2.13
N TYR A 87 -8.89 -8.08 2.02
CA TYR A 87 -8.29 -8.65 0.83
C TYR A 87 -8.70 -10.11 0.60
N GLU A 88 -8.77 -10.92 1.66
CA GLU A 88 -9.26 -12.30 1.57
C GLU A 88 -10.70 -12.38 1.06
N ARG A 89 -11.59 -11.53 1.58
CA ARG A 89 -12.99 -11.47 1.10
C ARG A 89 -13.06 -11.09 -0.37
N LEU A 90 -12.25 -10.14 -0.82
CA LEU A 90 -12.19 -9.74 -2.23
C LEU A 90 -11.67 -10.88 -3.11
N ASP A 91 -10.59 -11.56 -2.71
CA ASP A 91 -10.04 -12.69 -3.45
C ASP A 91 -11.06 -13.83 -3.60
N VAL A 92 -11.77 -14.18 -2.51
CA VAL A 92 -12.86 -15.17 -2.55
C VAL A 92 -14.00 -14.73 -3.48
N ALA A 93 -14.41 -13.46 -3.43
CA ALA A 93 -15.46 -12.94 -4.29
C ALA A 93 -15.05 -13.00 -5.78
N PHE A 94 -13.83 -12.57 -6.12
CA PHE A 94 -13.32 -12.62 -7.50
C PHE A 94 -13.14 -14.04 -8.01
N LYS A 95 -12.73 -14.99 -7.16
CA LYS A 95 -12.64 -16.42 -7.53
C LYS A 95 -13.99 -17.05 -7.85
N ARG A 96 -15.07 -16.58 -7.22
CA ARG A 96 -16.45 -17.07 -7.50
C ARG A 96 -17.06 -16.48 -8.78
N LEU A 97 -16.50 -15.39 -9.29
CA LEU A 97 -16.97 -14.70 -10.49
C LEU A 97 -16.26 -15.17 -11.77
N LYS A 98 -15.20 -15.95 -11.63
CA LYS A 98 -14.53 -16.67 -12.73
C LYS A 98 -15.10 -18.06 -12.87
#